data_AF-A0A956XA42-F1
#
_entry.id   AF-A0A956XA42-F1
#
_cell.length_a   1.000
_cell.length_b   1.000
_cell.length_c   1.000
_cell.angle_alpha   90.00
_cell.angle_beta   90.00
_cell.angle_gamma   90.00
#
_symmetry.space_group_name_H-M   'P 1'
#
loop_
_entity.id
_entity.type
_entity.pdbx_description
1 polymer ?
#
loop_
_entity_poly.entity_id
_entity_poly.type
_entity_poly.pdbx_seq_one_letter_code
_entity_poly.pdbx_strand_id
1 'polypeptide(L)'
;MSNLHIDIHHITRVEGHGNILVDVQNGELKQCDLQIIETPRFFEAMLRGRPYQEASHITSRICGICAVGHATASLRASEKALGIEPSEQTRLLRRLNFIGEMLDSHVLHA
;
A
#
# COMPACT_ATOMS: atom_id res chain seq x y z
N MET A 1 -23.47 -12.45 -30.45
CA MET A 1 -22.30 -12.16 -29.60
C MET A 1 -22.80 -11.88 -28.19
N SER A 2 -22.07 -12.25 -27.14
CA SER A 2 -22.57 -12.20 -25.75
C SER A 2 -22.49 -10.79 -25.16
N ASN A 3 -23.51 -10.44 -24.37
CA ASN A 3 -23.50 -9.28 -23.48
C ASN A 3 -23.28 -9.78 -22.04
N LEU A 4 -22.51 -9.04 -21.25
CA LEU A 4 -22.19 -9.39 -19.86
C LEU A 4 -22.15 -8.12 -19.02
N HIS A 5 -22.83 -8.14 -17.88
CA HIS A 5 -22.78 -7.07 -16.90
C HIS A 5 -22.44 -7.70 -15.55
N ILE A 6 -21.27 -7.36 -15.00
CA ILE A 6 -20.77 -7.85 -13.71
C ILE A 6 -20.59 -6.65 -12.80
N ASP A 7 -21.26 -6.69 -11.66
CA ASP A 7 -21.15 -5.68 -10.61
C ASP A 7 -20.83 -6.37 -9.28
N ILE A 8 -19.53 -6.45 -8.96
CA ILE A 8 -19.02 -7.07 -7.74
C ILE A 8 -18.81 -5.99 -6.70
N HIS A 9 -19.70 -5.98 -5.71
CA HIS A 9 -19.54 -5.18 -4.50
C HIS A 9 -18.66 -5.93 -3.49
N HIS A 10 -17.68 -5.24 -2.90
CA HIS A 10 -16.73 -5.81 -1.94
C HIS A 10 -15.95 -7.01 -2.46
N ILE A 11 -14.91 -6.74 -3.24
CA ILE A 11 -13.95 -7.75 -3.68
C ILE A 11 -13.32 -8.41 -2.44
N THR A 12 -13.28 -9.74 -2.43
CA THR A 12 -12.71 -10.52 -1.33
C THR A 12 -11.29 -11.00 -1.66
N ARG A 13 -10.55 -11.43 -0.62
CA ARG A 13 -9.14 -11.89 -0.71
C ARG A 13 -8.18 -10.87 -1.31
N VAL A 14 -8.44 -9.58 -1.07
CA VAL A 14 -7.53 -8.47 -1.34
C VAL A 14 -7.46 -7.59 -0.10
N GLU A 15 -6.41 -6.78 0.01
CA GLU A 15 -6.32 -5.73 1.01
C GLU A 15 -7.11 -4.50 0.55
N GLY A 16 -7.68 -3.77 1.52
CA GLY A 16 -8.50 -2.59 1.26
C GLY A 16 -9.93 -2.91 0.83
N HIS A 17 -10.65 -1.87 0.41
CA HIS A 17 -12.07 -1.95 0.06
C HIS A 17 -12.31 -1.42 -1.35
N GLY A 18 -12.80 -2.28 -2.23
CA GLY A 18 -13.15 -1.91 -3.59
C GLY A 18 -14.24 -2.77 -4.22
N ASN A 19 -14.81 -2.25 -5.30
CA ASN A 19 -15.77 -2.92 -6.18
C ASN A 19 -15.18 -3.06 -7.59
N ILE A 20 -15.69 -4.02 -8.37
CA ILE A 20 -15.38 -4.19 -9.79
C ILE A 20 -16.68 -4.10 -10.60
N LEU A 21 -16.68 -3.21 -11.59
CA LEU A 21 -17.75 -3.10 -12.59
C LEU A 21 -17.20 -3.47 -13.96
N VAL A 22 -17.80 -4.46 -14.62
CA VAL A 22 -17.45 -4.89 -15.98
C VAL A 22 -18.68 -4.93 -16.85
N ASP A 23 -18.63 -4.23 -17.99
CA ASP A 23 -19.70 -4.22 -19.00
C ASP A 23 -19.13 -4.64 -20.36
N VAL A 24 -19.71 -5.68 -20.95
CA VAL A 24 -19.38 -6.21 -22.28
C VAL A 24 -20.63 -6.18 -23.15
N GLN A 25 -20.51 -5.61 -24.33
CA GLN A 25 -21.60 -5.50 -25.30
C GLN A 25 -21.14 -6.03 -26.65
N ASN A 26 -21.90 -6.94 -27.23
CA ASN A 26 -21.59 -7.60 -28.50
C ASN A 26 -20.18 -8.23 -28.52
N GLY A 27 -19.74 -8.79 -27.38
CA GLY A 27 -18.41 -9.37 -27.25
C GLY A 27 -17.26 -8.36 -27.10
N GLU A 28 -17.55 -7.06 -27.03
CA GLU A 28 -16.56 -6.01 -26.81
C GLU A 28 -16.68 -5.44 -25.39
N LEU A 29 -15.56 -5.34 -24.68
CA LEU A 29 -15.47 -4.69 -23.38
C LEU A 29 -15.76 -3.18 -23.53
N LYS A 30 -16.81 -2.69 -22.88
CA LYS A 30 -17.19 -1.28 -22.87
C LYS A 30 -16.76 -0.56 -21.59
N GLN A 31 -16.74 -1.26 -20.47
CA GLN A 31 -16.38 -0.70 -19.17
C GLN A 31 -15.66 -1.74 -18.30
N CYS A 32 -14.63 -1.30 -17.56
CA CYS A 32 -13.90 -2.09 -16.59
C CYS A 32 -13.33 -1.16 -15.52
N ASP A 33 -14.08 -0.97 -14.43
CA ASP A 33 -13.73 -0.02 -13.39
C ASP A 33 -13.37 -0.75 -12.09
N LEU A 34 -12.25 -0.33 -11.49
CA LEU A 34 -11.95 -0.58 -10.07
C LEU A 34 -12.41 0.63 -9.28
N GLN A 35 -13.40 0.46 -8.43
CA GLN A 35 -13.93 1.53 -7.59
C GLN A 35 -13.39 1.37 -6.18
N ILE A 36 -12.57 2.32 -5.72
CA ILE A 36 -12.07 2.32 -4.34
C ILE A 36 -13.12 2.99 -3.45
N ILE A 37 -13.72 2.19 -2.57
CA ILE A 37 -14.77 2.65 -1.64
C ILE A 37 -14.26 2.82 -0.22
N GLU A 38 -12.97 2.53 0.02
CA GLU A 38 -12.33 2.77 1.31
C GLU A 38 -12.42 4.26 1.68
N THR A 39 -12.82 4.54 2.92
CA THR A 39 -12.87 5.92 3.42
C THR A 39 -11.45 6.48 3.49
N PRO A 40 -11.19 7.68 2.95
CA PRO A 40 -9.86 8.28 3.02
C PRO A 40 -9.44 8.49 4.49
N ARG A 41 -8.28 7.93 4.85
CA ARG A 41 -7.71 8.00 6.21
C ARG A 41 -6.82 9.23 6.45
N PHE A 42 -6.48 9.97 5.38
CA PHE A 42 -5.77 11.24 5.42
C PHE A 42 -4.43 11.26 6.18
N PHE A 43 -3.60 10.22 6.01
CA PHE A 43 -2.27 10.14 6.65
C PHE A 43 -1.38 11.36 6.36
N GLU A 44 -1.45 11.91 5.16
CA GLU A 44 -0.68 13.10 4.76
C GLU A 44 -1.05 14.33 5.59
N ALA A 45 -2.35 14.57 5.79
CA ALA A 45 -2.82 15.64 6.66
C ALA A 45 -2.45 15.37 8.12
N MET A 46 -2.54 14.10 8.57
CA MET A 46 -2.18 13.69 9.92
C MET A 46 -0.71 13.98 10.26
N LEU A 47 0.20 13.91 9.27
CA LEU A 47 1.63 14.19 9.46
C LEU A 47 1.96 15.68 9.57
N ARG A 48 1.07 16.57 9.14
CA ARG A 48 1.33 18.02 9.14
C ARG A 48 1.57 18.53 10.55
N GLY A 49 2.69 19.24 10.76
CA GLY A 49 3.05 19.83 12.05
C GLY A 49 3.55 18.84 13.10
N ARG A 50 3.65 17.54 12.77
CA ARG A 50 4.17 16.53 13.70
C ARG A 50 5.69 16.44 13.66
N PRO A 51 6.33 16.01 14.77
CA PRO A 51 7.74 15.69 14.79
C PRO A 51 8.08 14.55 13.82
N TYR A 52 9.20 14.65 13.11
CA TYR A 52 9.62 13.63 12.14
C TYR A 52 9.84 12.25 12.78
N GLN A 53 10.14 12.20 14.08
CA GLN A 53 10.34 10.96 14.83
C GLN A 53 9.07 10.10 14.90
N GLU A 54 7.88 10.72 14.80
CA GLU A 54 6.61 10.00 14.78
C GLU A 54 6.28 9.45 13.38
N ALA A 55 6.88 10.01 12.33
CA ALA A 55 6.46 9.79 10.95
C ALA A 55 6.51 8.31 10.56
N SER A 56 7.59 7.60 10.88
CA SER A 56 7.73 6.18 10.54
C SER A 56 6.71 5.28 11.24
N HIS A 57 6.35 5.61 12.49
CA HIS A 57 5.33 4.89 13.23
C HIS A 57 3.93 5.16 12.66
N ILE A 58 3.63 6.40 12.29
CA ILE A 58 2.36 6.79 11.69
C ILE A 58 2.21 6.16 10.30
N THR A 59 3.20 6.31 9.41
CA THR A 59 3.10 5.80 8.04
C THR A 59 3.04 4.28 7.97
N SER A 60 3.63 3.56 8.92
CA SER A 60 3.52 2.10 8.96
C SER A 60 2.10 1.59 9.26
N ARG A 61 1.14 2.48 9.56
CA ARG A 61 -0.29 2.15 9.71
C ARG A 61 -1.09 2.40 8.44
N ILE A 62 -0.45 2.84 7.36
CA ILE A 62 -1.11 2.96 6.04
C ILE A 62 -1.55 1.58 5.56
N CYS A 63 -0.72 0.55 5.67
CA CYS A 63 -1.08 -0.81 5.31
C CYS A 63 -0.42 -1.79 6.30
N GLY A 64 -1.18 -2.78 6.77
CA GLY A 64 -0.69 -3.77 7.73
C GLY A 64 0.22 -4.83 7.11
N ILE A 65 0.08 -5.09 5.80
CA ILE A 65 0.86 -6.10 5.08
C ILE A 65 2.24 -5.57 4.67
N CYS A 66 2.33 -4.28 4.32
CA CYS A 66 3.58 -3.64 3.87
C CYS A 66 4.08 -2.55 4.85
N ALA A 67 3.87 -2.76 6.15
CA ALA A 67 4.22 -1.82 7.21
C ALA A 67 5.73 -1.50 7.27
N VAL A 68 6.60 -2.49 7.05
CA VAL A 68 8.06 -2.33 6.97
C VAL A 68 8.44 -1.47 5.77
N GLY A 69 7.81 -1.66 4.62
CA GLY A 69 7.99 -0.81 3.45
C GLY A 69 7.69 0.66 3.75
N HIS A 70 6.53 0.95 4.35
CA HIS A 70 6.17 2.31 4.74
C HIS A 70 7.11 2.92 5.80
N ALA A 71 7.48 2.15 6.82
CA ALA A 71 8.40 2.61 7.86
C ALA A 71 9.80 2.92 7.28
N THR A 72 10.31 2.02 6.43
CA THR A 72 11.63 2.16 5.80
C THR A 72 11.69 3.35 4.86
N ALA A 73 10.63 3.59 4.08
CA ALA A 73 10.52 4.77 3.22
C ALA A 73 10.51 6.07 4.04
N SER A 74 9.73 6.12 5.12
CA SER A 74 9.67 7.30 6.01
C SER A 74 11.01 7.58 6.69
N LEU A 75 11.73 6.54 7.14
CA LEU A 75 13.05 6.69 7.73
C LEU A 75 14.06 7.25 6.71
N ARG A 76 14.10 6.68 5.50
CA ARG A 76 14.98 7.17 4.43
C ARG A 76 14.69 8.63 4.06
N ALA A 77 13.42 9.03 4.02
CA ALA A 77 13.04 10.41 3.76
C ALA A 77 13.53 11.37 4.87
N SER A 78 13.37 10.96 6.13
CA SER A 78 13.83 11.75 7.29
C SER A 78 15.37 11.86 7.32
N GLU A 79 16.07 10.76 7.09
CA GLU A 79 17.53 10.71 7.02
C GLU A 79 18.08 11.61 5.93
N LYS A 80 17.49 11.55 4.73
CA LYS A 80 17.85 12.42 3.61
C LYS A 80 17.61 13.90 3.94
N ALA A 81 16.49 14.22 4.60
CA ALA A 81 16.19 15.59 5.00
C ALA A 81 17.16 16.14 6.06
N LEU A 82 17.69 15.27 6.92
CA LEU A 82 18.63 15.62 7.99
C LEU A 82 20.11 15.50 7.58
N GLY A 83 20.41 14.99 6.38
CA GLY A 83 21.79 14.73 5.94
C GLY A 83 22.47 13.60 6.70
N ILE A 84 21.70 12.63 7.21
CA ILE A 84 22.20 11.49 7.98
C ILE A 84 22.45 10.32 7.03
N GLU A 85 23.68 9.79 7.07
CA GLU A 85 24.03 8.53 6.40
C GLU A 85 24.05 7.38 7.41
N PRO A 86 23.16 6.39 7.30
CA PRO A 86 23.14 5.24 8.20
C PRO A 86 24.38 4.36 8.03
N SER A 87 24.82 3.74 9.12
CA SER A 87 25.91 2.75 9.08
C SER A 87 25.57 1.58 8.15
N GLU A 88 26.60 0.91 7.64
CA GLU A 88 26.44 -0.30 6.82
C GLU A 88 25.61 -1.36 7.56
N GLN A 89 25.89 -1.59 8.84
CA GLN A 89 25.12 -2.49 9.70
C GLN A 89 23.63 -2.13 9.71
N THR A 90 23.28 -0.85 9.84
CA THR A 90 21.88 -0.39 9.83
C THR A 90 21.21 -0.68 8.49
N ARG A 91 21.92 -0.44 7.38
CA ARG A 91 21.41 -0.72 6.03
C ARG A 91 21.18 -2.22 5.81
N LEU A 92 22.09 -3.07 6.30
CA LEU A 92 21.96 -4.53 6.24
C LEU A 92 20.78 -5.05 7.06
N LEU A 93 20.62 -4.57 8.30
CA LEU A 93 19.48 -4.94 9.16
C LEU A 93 18.14 -4.54 8.53
N ARG A 94 18.06 -3.33 7.96
CA ARG A 94 16.84 -2.88 7.25
C ARG A 94 16.55 -3.73 6.02
N ARG A 95 17.59 -4.09 5.25
CA ARG A 95 17.44 -4.96 4.09
C ARG A 95 16.95 -6.35 4.50
N LEU A 96 17.50 -6.92 5.57
CA LEU A 96 17.05 -8.20 6.12
C LEU A 96 15.57 -8.14 6.50
N ASN A 97 15.15 -7.10 7.22
CA ASN A 97 13.76 -6.93 7.64
C ASN A 97 12.81 -6.78 6.43
N PHE A 98 13.21 -6.00 5.42
CA PHE A 98 12.42 -5.81 4.21
C PHE A 98 12.28 -7.10 3.38
N ILE A 99 13.34 -7.91 3.28
CA ILE A 99 13.27 -9.23 2.65
C ILE A 99 12.31 -10.15 3.43
N GLY A 100 12.31 -10.08 4.76
CA GLY A 100 11.35 -10.80 5.59
C GLY A 100 9.90 -10.44 5.26
N GLU A 101 9.57 -9.15 5.21
CA GLU A 101 8.23 -8.69 4.78
C GLU A 101 7.89 -9.14 3.37
N MET A 102 8.85 -9.07 2.42
CA MET A 102 8.60 -9.55 1.07
C MET A 102 8.23 -11.04 1.07
N LEU A 103 8.97 -11.89 1.77
CA LEU A 103 8.67 -13.31 1.84
C LEU A 103 7.28 -13.56 2.45
N ASP A 104 6.98 -12.92 3.58
CA ASP A 104 5.68 -13.02 4.26
C ASP A 104 4.53 -12.58 3.35
N SER A 105 4.65 -11.42 2.70
CA SER A 105 3.63 -10.88 1.81
C SER A 105 3.41 -11.75 0.56
N HIS A 106 4.47 -12.29 -0.04
CA HIS A 106 4.31 -13.15 -1.22
C HIS A 106 3.69 -14.50 -0.86
N VAL A 107 4.03 -15.07 0.29
CA VAL A 107 3.40 -16.30 0.80
C VAL A 107 1.94 -16.06 1.17
N LEU A 108 1.62 -14.90 1.76
CA LEU A 108 0.25 -14.50 2.10
C LEU A 108 -0.63 -14.31 0.85
N HIS A 109 -0.07 -13.77 -0.23
CA HIS A 109 -0.81 -13.48 -1.46
C HIS A 109 -1.02 -14.70 -2.37
N ALA A 110 -0.08 -15.64 -2.38
CA ALA A 110 -0.09 -16.82 -3.25
C ALA A 110 -1.34 -17.70 -3.07
#